data_AF-A0A2G9X1T0-F1
#
_entry.id   AF-A0A2G9X1T0-F1
#
_cell.length_a   1.000
_cell.length_b   1.000
_cell.length_c   1.000
_cell.angle_alpha   90.00
_cell.angle_beta   90.00
_cell.angle_gamma   90.00
#
_symmetry.space_group_name_H-M   'P 1'
#
loop_
_entity.id
_entity.type
_entity.pdbx_description
1 polymer ?
#
loop_
_entity_poly.entity_id
_entity_poly.type
_entity_poly.pdbx_seq_one_letter_code
_entity_poly.pdbx_strand_id
1 'polypeptide(L)'
;MNVTEVSFVAAAAAAVSGKALPAIGQTPARYAGHAFETGADAPDRPGVFVLTTELSGRAHPVYVGESESVIVAVSAILAANPILKRLTAGVFWKVSPFTLDRKHLVEALVEEYQPHFNVAGEAENHASEHASENGDDWVRDPLELIARF
;
A
#
# COMPACT_ATOMS: atom_id res chain seq x y z
N MET A 1 34.84 -9.12 27.99
CA MET A 1 34.60 -9.33 26.55
C MET A 1 33.66 -10.52 26.43
N ASN A 2 32.37 -10.30 26.16
CA ASN A 2 31.39 -11.31 25.78
C ASN A 2 30.15 -10.58 25.24
N VAL A 3 30.15 -10.26 23.95
CA VAL A 3 29.00 -9.66 23.24
C VAL A 3 28.98 -10.20 21.82
N THR A 4 28.56 -11.45 21.63
CA THR A 4 28.36 -12.01 20.28
C THR A 4 27.23 -13.02 20.16
N GLU A 5 26.53 -13.40 21.23
CA GLU A 5 25.52 -14.48 21.15
C GLU A 5 24.06 -14.00 21.12
N VAL A 6 23.77 -12.72 21.32
CA VAL A 6 22.39 -12.23 21.46
C VAL A 6 21.69 -11.90 20.13
N SER A 7 22.41 -11.91 18.99
CA SER A 7 21.88 -11.38 17.72
C SER A 7 21.21 -12.42 16.80
N PHE A 8 21.54 -13.71 16.93
CA PHE A 8 21.00 -14.74 16.02
C PHE A 8 19.64 -15.29 16.47
N VAL A 9 19.37 -15.31 17.77
CA VAL A 9 18.13 -15.87 18.33
C VAL A 9 16.92 -14.96 18.06
N ALA A 10 17.10 -13.63 18.11
CA ALA A 10 16.03 -12.68 17.79
C ALA A 10 15.66 -12.69 16.29
N ALA A 11 16.65 -12.81 15.40
CA ALA A 11 16.43 -12.94 13.97
C ALA A 11 15.75 -14.27 13.61
N ALA A 12 16.10 -15.36 14.29
CA ALA A 12 15.45 -16.67 14.12
C ALA A 12 14.03 -16.69 14.72
N ALA A 13 13.79 -16.04 15.86
CA ALA A 13 12.46 -15.93 16.47
C ALA A 13 11.50 -15.05 15.65
N ALA A 14 12.01 -13.97 15.04
CA ALA A 14 11.22 -13.15 14.12
C ALA A 14 10.87 -13.90 12.83
N ALA A 15 11.78 -14.75 12.33
CA ALA A 15 11.53 -15.63 11.19
C ALA A 15 10.49 -16.73 11.49
N VAL A 16 10.36 -17.15 12.74
CA VAL A 16 9.33 -18.11 13.21
C VAL A 16 7.97 -17.44 13.49
N SER A 17 7.94 -16.12 13.74
CA SER A 17 6.72 -15.37 14.10
C SER A 17 5.86 -14.91 12.91
N GLY A 18 6.26 -15.13 11.65
CA GLY A 18 5.50 -14.63 10.48
C GLY A 18 5.49 -13.11 10.30
N LYS A 19 6.20 -12.36 11.15
CA LYS A 19 6.32 -10.89 11.14
C LYS A 19 7.63 -10.37 10.56
N ALA A 20 8.60 -11.25 10.29
CA ALA A 20 9.85 -10.83 9.67
C ALA A 20 9.63 -10.55 8.18
N LEU A 21 10.03 -9.36 7.74
CA LEU A 21 10.04 -9.00 6.33
C LEU A 21 10.91 -9.98 5.52
N PRO A 22 10.51 -10.31 4.28
CA PRO A 22 11.27 -11.22 3.45
C PRO A 22 12.64 -10.62 3.10
N ALA A 23 13.63 -11.49 2.94
CA ALA A 23 14.93 -11.08 2.42
C ALA A 23 14.79 -10.65 0.95
N ILE A 24 15.64 -9.74 0.49
CA ILE A 24 15.70 -9.38 -0.94
C ILE A 24 15.99 -10.65 -1.77
N GLY A 25 15.25 -10.83 -2.86
CA GLY A 25 15.35 -12.01 -3.73
C GLY A 25 14.67 -13.29 -3.20
N GLN A 26 14.07 -13.27 -2.01
CA GLN A 26 13.33 -14.41 -1.50
C GLN A 26 12.08 -14.68 -2.35
N THR A 27 11.96 -15.90 -2.87
CA THR A 27 10.80 -16.35 -3.65
C THR A 27 10.34 -17.74 -3.19
N PRO A 28 9.07 -17.92 -2.76
CA PRO A 28 8.08 -16.87 -2.57
C PRO A 28 8.40 -16.00 -1.34
N ALA A 29 8.13 -14.71 -1.46
CA ALA A 29 8.14 -13.78 -0.34
C ALA A 29 6.90 -14.00 0.53
N ARG A 30 7.00 -13.78 1.84
CA ARG A 30 5.86 -13.92 2.75
C ARG A 30 5.53 -12.59 3.41
N TYR A 31 4.28 -12.18 3.29
CA TYR A 31 3.71 -10.98 3.90
C TYR A 31 2.37 -11.33 4.55
N ALA A 32 2.15 -10.95 5.80
CA ALA A 32 0.95 -11.30 6.58
C ALA A 32 0.59 -12.80 6.53
N GLY A 33 1.59 -13.69 6.45
CA GLY A 33 1.38 -15.13 6.29
C GLY A 33 1.04 -15.61 4.87
N HIS A 34 0.83 -14.71 3.91
CA HIS A 34 0.54 -15.03 2.51
C HIS A 34 1.82 -15.08 1.66
N ALA A 35 1.89 -16.05 0.76
CA ALA A 35 2.97 -16.18 -0.22
C ALA A 35 2.73 -15.28 -1.44
N PHE A 36 3.76 -14.53 -1.81
CA PHE A 36 3.83 -13.66 -2.97
C PHE A 36 4.97 -14.10 -3.88
N GLU A 37 4.70 -14.08 -5.18
CA GLU A 37 5.67 -14.32 -6.25
C GLU A 37 6.42 -13.03 -6.59
N THR A 38 7.57 -13.15 -7.26
CA THR A 38 8.31 -12.03 -7.86
C THR A 38 9.00 -12.48 -9.14
N GLY A 39 9.39 -11.52 -9.99
CA GLY A 39 9.94 -11.78 -11.31
C GLY A 39 10.06 -10.51 -12.14
N ALA A 40 10.53 -10.64 -13.38
CA ALA A 40 10.73 -9.50 -14.28
C ALA A 40 9.40 -8.84 -14.68
N ASP A 41 8.37 -9.66 -14.93
CA ASP A 41 7.07 -9.21 -15.41
C ASP A 41 5.96 -9.66 -14.46
N ALA A 42 5.21 -8.71 -13.94
CA ALA A 42 4.00 -8.99 -13.18
C ALA A 42 2.93 -9.62 -14.09
N PRO A 43 1.98 -10.40 -13.56
CA PRO A 43 0.97 -11.05 -14.38
C PRO A 43 -0.12 -10.06 -14.83
N ASP A 44 -0.62 -10.26 -16.05
CA ASP A 44 -1.88 -9.66 -16.51
C ASP A 44 -3.09 -10.47 -16.01
N ARG A 45 -3.27 -10.48 -14.68
CA ARG A 45 -4.32 -11.20 -13.97
C ARG A 45 -4.76 -10.43 -12.73
N PRO A 46 -5.98 -10.70 -12.22
CA PRO A 46 -6.45 -10.07 -10.99
C PRO A 46 -5.61 -10.51 -9.79
N GLY A 47 -5.24 -9.56 -8.93
CA GLY A 47 -4.37 -9.85 -7.79
C GLY A 47 -4.01 -8.64 -6.93
N VAL A 48 -3.28 -8.92 -5.87
CA VAL A 48 -2.68 -7.95 -4.95
C VAL A 48 -1.19 -7.82 -5.29
N PHE A 49 -0.65 -6.62 -5.18
CA PHE A 49 0.77 -6.36 -5.35
C PHE A 49 1.34 -5.51 -4.21
N VAL A 50 2.63 -5.71 -3.97
CA VAL A 50 3.42 -4.98 -2.97
C VAL A 50 4.63 -4.41 -3.70
N LEU A 51 4.72 -3.09 -3.71
CA LEU A 51 5.92 -2.37 -4.12
C LEU A 51 6.80 -2.22 -2.88
N THR A 52 8.08 -2.58 -3.02
CA THR A 52 9.01 -2.60 -1.89
C THR A 52 10.24 -1.78 -2.19
N THR A 53 10.80 -1.18 -1.14
CA THR A 53 12.18 -0.69 -1.15
C THR A 53 13.09 -1.67 -0.42
N GLU A 54 14.41 -1.50 -0.57
CA GLU A 54 15.40 -2.26 0.17
C GLU A 54 15.87 -1.47 1.39
N LEU A 55 15.70 -2.04 2.59
CA LEU A 55 16.32 -1.54 3.81
C LEU A 55 16.95 -2.71 4.57
N SER A 56 18.23 -2.61 4.91
CA SER A 56 18.97 -3.65 5.66
C SER A 56 18.86 -5.06 5.04
N GLY A 57 18.86 -5.17 3.71
CA GLY A 57 18.72 -6.44 2.98
C GLY A 57 17.33 -7.09 3.05
N ARG A 58 16.30 -6.33 3.46
CA ARG A 58 14.91 -6.76 3.57
C ARG A 58 14.03 -5.98 2.59
N ALA A 59 12.98 -6.62 2.08
CA ALA A 59 12.01 -6.00 1.18
C ALA A 59 10.90 -5.33 1.99
N HIS A 60 11.04 -4.02 2.22
CA HIS A 60 10.10 -3.21 3.01
C HIS A 60 8.96 -2.68 2.13
N PRO A 61 7.68 -2.98 2.44
CA PRO A 61 6.54 -2.43 1.73
C PRO A 61 6.55 -0.90 1.76
N VAL A 62 6.45 -0.28 0.59
CA VAL A 62 6.28 1.18 0.44
C VAL A 62 4.91 1.54 -0.12
N TYR A 63 4.32 0.62 -0.88
CA TYR A 63 2.96 0.73 -1.39
C TYR A 63 2.35 -0.67 -1.60
N VAL A 64 1.07 -0.81 -1.32
CA VAL A 64 0.27 -2.04 -1.52
C VAL A 64 -1.00 -1.68 -2.29
N GLY A 65 -1.39 -2.50 -3.25
CA GLY A 65 -2.63 -2.29 -3.98
C GLY A 65 -3.21 -3.58 -4.56
N GLU A 66 -4.43 -3.48 -5.08
CA GLU A 66 -5.10 -4.55 -5.82
C GLU A 66 -5.53 -4.08 -7.21
N SER A 67 -5.72 -5.02 -8.13
CA SER A 67 -6.21 -4.72 -9.47
C SER A 67 -6.80 -5.96 -10.14
N GLU A 68 -7.60 -5.73 -11.18
CA GLU A 68 -7.98 -6.75 -12.17
C GLU A 68 -6.82 -7.12 -13.11
N SER A 69 -5.80 -6.27 -13.23
CA SER A 69 -4.56 -6.55 -13.95
C SER A 69 -3.36 -5.96 -13.21
N VAL A 70 -2.59 -6.83 -12.54
CA VAL A 70 -1.45 -6.39 -11.72
C VAL A 70 -0.40 -5.65 -12.55
N ILE A 71 -0.03 -6.16 -13.73
CA ILE A 71 0.98 -5.49 -14.57
C ILE A 71 0.55 -4.09 -15.01
N VAL A 72 -0.72 -3.92 -15.36
CA VAL A 72 -1.25 -2.62 -15.79
C VAL A 72 -1.25 -1.63 -14.63
N ALA A 73 -1.71 -2.06 -13.44
CA ALA A 73 -1.75 -1.21 -12.26
C ALA A 73 -0.36 -0.79 -11.80
N VAL A 74 0.58 -1.73 -11.67
CA VAL A 74 1.97 -1.44 -11.29
C VAL A 74 2.60 -0.47 -12.27
N SER A 75 2.45 -0.72 -13.58
CA SER A 75 3.00 0.17 -14.61
C SER A 75 2.41 1.58 -14.53
N ALA A 76 1.08 1.70 -14.37
CA ALA A 76 0.39 2.99 -14.25
C ALA A 76 0.84 3.77 -13.00
N ILE A 77 0.92 3.11 -11.85
CA ILE A 77 1.31 3.73 -10.57
C ILE A 77 2.75 4.23 -10.63
N LEU A 78 3.67 3.41 -11.14
CA LEU A 78 5.08 3.81 -11.27
C LEU A 78 5.28 4.91 -12.33
N ALA A 79 4.45 4.95 -13.37
CA ALA A 79 4.47 6.02 -14.36
C ALA A 79 3.93 7.34 -13.78
N ALA A 80 2.85 7.27 -13.00
CA ALA A 80 2.22 8.45 -12.37
C ALA A 80 3.05 9.01 -11.21
N ASN A 81 3.85 8.17 -10.54
CA ASN A 81 4.62 8.57 -9.34
C ASN A 81 6.12 8.36 -9.53
N PRO A 82 6.86 9.33 -10.09
CA PRO A 82 8.30 9.22 -10.33
C PRO A 82 9.13 8.98 -9.07
N ILE A 83 8.70 9.50 -7.91
CA ILE A 83 9.37 9.28 -6.62
C ILE A 83 9.24 7.82 -6.20
N LEU A 84 8.00 7.29 -6.19
CA LEU A 84 7.73 5.89 -5.89
C LEU A 84 8.48 4.95 -6.83
N LYS A 85 8.57 5.31 -8.12
CA LYS A 85 9.37 4.57 -9.11
C LYS A 85 10.85 4.50 -8.75
N ARG A 86 11.45 5.58 -8.25
CA ARG A 86 12.87 5.60 -7.86
C ARG A 86 13.14 4.81 -6.58
N LEU A 87 12.16 4.72 -5.67
CA LEU A 87 12.30 4.02 -4.40
C LEU A 87 11.99 2.53 -4.49
N THR A 88 11.19 2.12 -5.47
CA THR A 88 10.82 0.73 -5.69
C THR A 88 12.04 -0.07 -6.14
N ALA A 89 12.50 -0.98 -5.27
CA ALA A 89 13.54 -1.96 -5.55
C ALA A 89 12.96 -3.33 -5.96
N GLY A 90 11.68 -3.59 -5.68
CA GLY A 90 11.04 -4.86 -5.97
C GLY A 90 9.52 -4.77 -6.11
N VAL A 91 8.96 -5.70 -6.88
CA VAL A 91 7.52 -5.88 -7.04
C VAL A 91 7.20 -7.33 -6.70
N PHE A 92 6.27 -7.51 -5.76
CA PHE A 92 5.75 -8.81 -5.36
C PHE A 92 4.26 -8.87 -5.65
N TRP A 93 3.74 -10.04 -6.03
CA TRP A 93 2.33 -10.18 -6.37
C TRP A 93 1.73 -11.51 -5.93
N LYS A 94 0.42 -11.49 -5.72
CA LYS A 94 -0.41 -12.66 -5.47
C LYS A 94 -1.66 -12.58 -6.33
N VAL A 95 -1.81 -13.53 -7.23
CA VAL A 95 -3.02 -13.65 -8.07
C VAL A 95 -4.19 -14.12 -7.22
N SER A 96 -5.33 -13.44 -7.34
CA SER A 96 -6.59 -13.85 -6.72
C SER A 96 -7.76 -13.36 -7.57
N PRO A 97 -8.65 -14.25 -8.04
CA PRO A 97 -9.81 -13.86 -8.83
C PRO A 97 -10.93 -13.23 -7.99
N PHE A 98 -10.85 -13.29 -6.65
CA PHE A 98 -11.93 -12.86 -5.77
C PHE A 98 -11.67 -11.44 -5.23
N THR A 99 -12.47 -10.46 -5.65
CA THR A 99 -12.30 -9.06 -5.23
C THR A 99 -12.31 -8.86 -3.72
N LEU A 100 -13.19 -9.56 -2.99
CA LEU A 100 -13.27 -9.43 -1.53
C LEU A 100 -11.98 -9.93 -0.84
N ASP A 101 -11.42 -11.04 -1.31
CA ASP A 101 -10.15 -11.59 -0.81
C ASP A 101 -9.00 -10.60 -1.04
N ARG A 102 -8.95 -9.98 -2.21
CA ARG A 102 -7.94 -8.96 -2.52
C ARG A 102 -8.05 -7.75 -1.60
N LYS A 103 -9.27 -7.24 -1.35
CA LYS A 103 -9.49 -6.09 -0.46
C LYS A 103 -9.05 -6.38 0.97
N HIS A 104 -9.51 -7.49 1.55
CA HIS A 104 -9.10 -7.88 2.90
C HIS A 104 -7.59 -8.08 3.01
N LEU A 105 -6.95 -8.62 1.97
CA LEU A 105 -5.50 -8.78 1.96
C LEU A 105 -4.78 -7.43 1.90
N VAL A 106 -5.25 -6.47 1.09
CA VAL A 106 -4.69 -5.10 1.08
C VAL A 106 -4.84 -4.45 2.45
N GLU A 107 -6.03 -4.51 3.05
CA GLU A 107 -6.29 -3.97 4.39
C GLU A 107 -5.33 -4.56 5.43
N ALA A 108 -5.21 -5.89 5.49
CA ALA A 108 -4.30 -6.56 6.42
C ALA A 108 -2.83 -6.14 6.24
N LEU A 109 -2.38 -5.99 4.99
CA LEU A 109 -1.01 -5.55 4.69
C LEU A 109 -0.77 -4.08 5.06
N VAL A 110 -1.74 -3.22 4.81
CA VAL A 110 -1.67 -1.80 5.17
C VAL A 110 -1.66 -1.64 6.68
N GLU A 111 -2.54 -2.35 7.39
CA GLU A 111 -2.58 -2.37 8.85
C GLU A 111 -1.26 -2.85 9.46
N GLU A 112 -0.71 -3.96 8.98
CA GLU A 112 0.51 -4.57 9.54
C GLU A 112 1.78 -3.75 9.26
N TYR A 113 1.93 -3.23 8.03
CA TYR A 113 3.20 -2.64 7.58
C TYR A 113 3.18 -1.11 7.45
N GLN A 114 2.01 -0.48 7.50
CA GLN A 114 1.82 0.97 7.39
C GLN A 114 2.63 1.59 6.23
N PRO A 115 2.45 1.15 4.96
CA PRO A 115 3.29 1.62 3.86
C PRO A 115 3.07 3.12 3.62
N HIS A 116 4.16 3.89 3.61
CA HIS A 116 4.13 5.35 3.55
C HIS A 116 3.28 5.93 2.41
N PHE A 117 3.27 5.29 1.22
CA PHE A 117 2.53 5.80 0.07
C PHE A 117 1.06 5.35 0.04
N ASN A 118 0.62 4.45 0.92
CA ASN A 118 -0.79 4.17 1.12
C ASN A 118 -1.44 5.25 2.01
N VAL A 119 -0.76 5.64 3.08
CA VAL A 119 -1.28 6.61 4.07
C VAL A 119 -1.36 8.03 3.51
N ALA A 120 -0.43 8.43 2.63
CA ALA A 120 -0.45 9.75 2.01
C ALA A 120 -1.69 9.98 1.10
N GLY A 121 -2.21 8.93 0.47
CA GLY A 121 -3.42 9.01 -0.36
C GLY A 121 -4.71 9.14 0.45
N GLU A 122 -4.76 8.62 1.68
CA GLU A 122 -5.92 8.78 2.58
C GLU A 122 -6.01 10.22 3.11
N ALA A 123 -4.88 10.87 3.41
CA ALA A 123 -4.85 12.26 3.85
C ALA A 123 -5.36 13.24 2.77
N GLU A 124 -5.10 12.99 1.49
CA GLU A 124 -5.62 13.80 0.38
C GLU A 124 -7.11 13.56 0.09
N ASN A 125 -7.61 12.33 0.32
CA ASN A 125 -9.05 12.05 0.24
C ASN A 125 -9.83 12.66 1.41
N HIS A 126 -9.30 12.60 2.64
CA HIS A 126 -9.91 13.27 3.79
C HIS A 126 -9.88 14.80 3.70
N ALA A 127 -8.85 15.39 3.08
CA ALA A 127 -8.83 16.82 2.77
C ALA A 127 -9.88 17.21 1.71
N SER A 128 -10.23 16.28 0.82
CA SER A 128 -11.26 16.48 -0.21
C SER A 128 -12.69 16.25 0.31
N GLU A 129 -12.87 15.36 1.30
CA GLU A 129 -14.15 15.17 1.99
C GLU A 129 -14.50 16.36 2.90
N HIS A 130 -13.53 16.95 3.60
CA HIS A 130 -13.76 18.18 4.39
C HIS A 130 -13.98 19.45 3.56
N ALA A 131 -13.65 19.43 2.26
CA ALA A 131 -13.95 20.55 1.36
C ALA A 131 -15.40 20.54 0.81
N SER A 132 -16.15 19.46 1.02
CA SER A 132 -17.52 19.30 0.50
C SER A 132 -18.63 19.38 1.56
N GLU A 133 -18.29 19.61 2.84
CA GLU A 133 -19.24 19.66 3.98
C GLU A 133 -19.34 21.05 4.66
N ASN A 134 -19.07 22.13 3.93
CA ASN A 134 -19.25 23.49 4.45
C ASN A 134 -19.97 24.42 3.47
N GLY A 135 -21.12 23.94 2.96
CA GLY A 135 -21.93 24.63 1.96
C GLY A 135 -23.44 24.59 2.22
N ASP A 136 -23.87 24.52 3.48
CA ASP A 136 -25.25 24.79 3.86
C ASP A 136 -25.28 25.37 5.28
N ASP A 137 -25.27 26.71 5.41
CA ASP A 137 -26.14 27.38 6.38
C ASP A 137 -26.33 28.90 6.04
N TRP A 138 -27.55 29.19 5.61
CA TRP A 138 -28.38 30.37 5.84
C TRP A 138 -27.87 31.83 5.82
N VAL A 139 -28.38 32.52 4.79
CA VAL A 139 -28.98 33.88 4.75
C VAL A 139 -28.02 35.10 4.79
N ARG A 140 -27.96 35.83 3.67
CA ARG A 140 -28.34 37.26 3.54
C ARG A 140 -28.02 37.81 2.14
N ASP A 141 -29.04 38.10 1.33
CA ASP A 141 -29.06 39.37 0.60
C ASP A 141 -30.52 39.86 0.38
N PRO A 142 -30.88 41.09 0.79
CA PRO A 142 -32.26 41.55 0.98
C PRO A 142 -32.83 42.33 -0.24
N LEU A 143 -32.71 41.78 -1.45
CA LEU A 143 -33.08 42.49 -2.70
C LEU A 143 -34.31 41.98 -3.46
N GLU A 144 -34.96 40.88 -3.07
CA GLU A 144 -36.18 40.41 -3.78
C GLU A 144 -37.50 40.86 -3.14
N LEU A 145 -37.45 41.90 -2.30
CA LEU A 145 -38.61 42.58 -1.72
C LEU A 145 -39.37 43.50 -2.72
N ILE A 146 -39.05 43.45 -4.03
CA ILE A 146 -39.61 44.33 -5.07
C ILE A 146 -40.40 43.52 -6.12
N ALA A 147 -41.25 42.59 -5.69
CA ALA A 147 -42.30 42.00 -6.52
C ALA A 147 -43.70 42.30 -5.96
N ARG A 148 -43.83 43.44 -5.26
CA ARG A 148 -45.08 43.93 -4.68
C ARG A 148 -45.25 45.42 -4.95
N PHE A 149 -45.16 45.79 -6.23
CA PHE A 149 -45.78 46.96 -6.85
C PHE A 149 -46.29 46.56 -8.21
#